data_AF-A0A9E8XEP3-F1
#
_entry.id   AF-A0A9E8XEP3-F1
#
_cell.length_a   1.000
_cell.length_b   1.000
_cell.length_c   1.000
_cell.angle_alpha   90.00
_cell.angle_beta   90.00
_cell.angle_gamma   90.00
#
_symmetry.space_group_name_H-M   'P 1'
#
loop_
_entity.id
_entity.type
_entity.pdbx_description
1 polymer ?
#
loop_
_entity_poly.entity_id
_entity_poly.type
_entity_poly.pdbx_seq_one_letter_code
_entity_poly.pdbx_strand_id
1 'polypeptide(L)'
;MSKGKSVPKKRLKDLLPTPEKVLESRTLKLFAPQLSDPRLWHFNRHSLNKAVYIGVLSAFFPLPGQMLLALIGALIFRANVPMALGLTWITNPLTTLPVFYAGYYIGAEILDLPMISLRTIGRMISDLSLWIISDGANPFITYKGTVSLTAFCLGLTILAIITSIVCGLAFKAIWRYKTVTSWQKRQLSSLDKPPEL
;
A
#
# COMPACT_ATOMS: atom_id res chain seq x y z
N MET A 1 28.16 -20.08 -27.58
CA MET A 1 28.31 -18.99 -26.57
C MET A 1 26.97 -18.33 -26.34
N SER A 2 26.24 -18.71 -25.29
CA SER A 2 24.93 -18.12 -24.96
C SER A 2 25.13 -16.89 -24.08
N LYS A 3 24.82 -15.70 -24.61
CA LYS A 3 24.83 -14.44 -23.84
C LYS A 3 23.68 -14.49 -22.83
N GLY A 4 24.01 -14.65 -21.54
CA GLY A 4 23.05 -14.49 -20.44
C GLY A 4 22.41 -13.11 -20.49
N LYS A 5 21.10 -13.05 -20.73
CA LYS A 5 20.31 -11.82 -20.62
C LYS A 5 20.33 -11.37 -19.16
N SER A 6 21.12 -10.34 -18.84
CA SER A 6 21.05 -9.68 -17.54
C SER A 6 19.67 -9.02 -17.42
N VAL A 7 18.85 -9.50 -16.48
CA VAL A 7 17.56 -8.89 -16.16
C VAL A 7 17.80 -7.41 -15.80
N PRO A 8 17.17 -6.44 -16.47
CA PRO A 8 17.32 -5.03 -16.12
C PRO A 8 16.78 -4.82 -14.70
N LYS A 9 17.67 -4.50 -13.76
CA LYS A 9 17.30 -4.09 -12.40
C LYS A 9 16.56 -2.76 -12.49
N LYS A 10 15.24 -2.79 -12.70
CA LYS A 10 14.38 -1.59 -12.64
C LYS A 10 14.60 -0.93 -11.29
N ARG A 11 14.97 0.35 -11.30
CA ARG A 11 15.19 1.09 -10.06
C ARG A 11 13.81 1.34 -9.44
N LEU A 12 13.72 1.43 -8.12
CA LEU A 12 12.46 1.71 -7.40
C LEU A 12 11.72 2.95 -7.97
N LYS A 13 12.47 3.89 -8.56
CA LYS A 13 11.95 5.08 -9.25
C LYS A 13 11.07 4.77 -10.46
N ASP A 14 11.33 3.67 -11.16
CA ASP A 14 10.68 3.31 -12.43
C ASP A 14 9.33 2.59 -12.20
N LEU A 15 9.07 2.16 -10.97
CA LEU A 15 7.82 1.49 -10.55
C LEU A 15 6.81 2.45 -9.94
N LEU A 16 7.21 3.68 -9.61
CA LEU A 16 6.38 4.65 -8.91
C LEU A 16 5.69 5.61 -9.89
N PRO A 17 4.46 6.04 -9.60
CA PRO A 17 3.72 6.95 -10.48
C PRO A 17 4.45 8.28 -10.62
N THR A 18 4.58 8.75 -11.86
CA THR A 18 5.17 10.05 -12.20
C THR A 18 4.18 11.18 -11.93
N PRO A 19 4.65 12.43 -11.72
CA PRO A 19 3.79 13.59 -11.54
C PRO A 19 2.71 13.73 -12.60
N GLU A 20 3.08 13.52 -13.85
CA GLU A 20 2.19 13.59 -15.01
C GLU A 20 1.02 12.62 -14.89
N LYS A 21 1.29 11.35 -14.52
CA LYS A 21 0.24 10.33 -14.34
C LYS A 21 -0.69 10.62 -13.17
N VAL A 22 -0.17 11.18 -12.08
CA VAL A 22 -0.99 11.59 -10.93
C VAL A 22 -1.92 12.73 -11.34
N LEU A 23 -1.40 13.68 -12.10
CA LEU A 23 -2.11 14.84 -12.64
C LEU A 23 -3.06 14.49 -13.80
N GLU A 24 -3.17 13.26 -14.28
CA GLU A 24 -4.20 12.89 -15.27
C GLU A 24 -5.59 12.80 -14.62
N SER A 25 -5.65 12.38 -13.36
CA SER A 25 -6.92 12.17 -12.66
C SER A 25 -7.60 13.49 -12.24
N ARG A 26 -8.90 13.61 -12.49
CA ARG A 26 -9.68 14.83 -12.20
C ARG A 26 -9.62 15.23 -10.72
N THR A 27 -9.61 14.25 -9.83
CA THR A 27 -9.58 14.46 -8.38
C THR A 27 -8.20 14.88 -7.87
N LEU A 28 -7.11 14.29 -8.37
CA LEU A 28 -5.77 14.63 -7.90
C LEU A 28 -5.24 15.92 -8.57
N LYS A 29 -5.78 16.31 -9.74
CA LYS A 29 -5.55 17.64 -10.36
C LYS A 29 -5.88 18.81 -9.42
N LEU A 30 -6.84 18.66 -8.52
CA LEU A 30 -7.20 19.70 -7.54
C LEU A 30 -6.03 20.05 -6.60
N PHE A 31 -5.08 19.13 -6.44
CA PHE A 31 -3.90 19.31 -5.60
C PHE A 31 -2.64 19.68 -6.41
N ALA A 32 -2.80 20.04 -7.70
CA ALA A 32 -1.69 20.42 -8.57
C ALA A 32 -0.80 21.55 -7.98
N PRO A 33 -1.34 22.61 -7.33
CA PRO A 33 -0.51 23.63 -6.70
C PRO A 33 0.39 23.06 -5.60
N GLN A 34 -0.11 22.16 -4.77
CA GLN A 34 0.64 21.54 -3.67
C GLN A 34 1.63 20.49 -4.19
N LEU A 35 1.31 19.82 -5.30
CA LEU A 35 2.18 18.85 -5.98
C LEU A 35 3.37 19.51 -6.70
N SER A 36 3.37 20.83 -6.87
CA SER A 36 4.49 21.57 -7.45
C SER A 36 5.75 21.58 -6.57
N ASP A 37 5.65 21.27 -5.27
CA ASP A 37 6.80 21.21 -4.37
C ASP A 37 7.73 20.04 -4.76
N PRO A 38 8.97 20.30 -5.23
CA PRO A 38 9.88 19.24 -5.65
C PRO A 38 10.19 18.25 -4.52
N ARG A 39 10.15 18.67 -3.25
CA ARG A 39 10.50 17.83 -2.10
C ARG A 39 9.60 16.61 -1.95
N LEU A 40 8.38 16.66 -2.47
CA LEU A 40 7.42 15.55 -2.47
C LEU A 40 7.81 14.43 -3.45
N TRP A 41 8.68 14.73 -4.41
CA TRP A 41 9.13 13.81 -5.46
C TRP A 41 10.54 13.27 -5.21
N HIS A 42 11.33 13.96 -4.39
CA HIS A 42 12.70 13.56 -4.08
C HIS A 42 12.76 12.34 -3.16
N PHE A 43 13.70 11.44 -3.46
CA PHE A 43 13.96 10.22 -2.71
C PHE A 43 14.82 10.52 -1.48
N ASN A 44 14.20 11.10 -0.46
CA ASN A 44 14.81 11.29 0.86
C ASN A 44 14.37 10.14 1.80
N ARG A 45 15.32 9.52 2.51
CA ARG A 45 15.07 8.39 3.44
C ARG A 45 13.94 8.67 4.44
N HIS A 46 13.89 9.89 4.98
CA HIS A 46 12.91 10.26 5.99
C HIS A 46 11.51 10.45 5.37
N SER A 47 11.45 11.08 4.19
CA SER A 47 10.22 11.30 3.43
C SER A 47 9.63 9.98 2.90
N LEU A 48 10.47 9.09 2.38
CA LEU A 48 10.06 7.76 1.93
C LEU A 48 9.52 6.91 3.08
N ASN A 49 10.16 6.96 4.26
CA ASN A 49 9.68 6.22 5.40
C ASN A 49 8.31 6.70 5.89
N LYS A 50 8.05 8.03 5.88
CA LYS A 50 6.70 8.55 6.15
C LYS A 50 5.70 8.06 5.11
N ALA A 51 6.09 8.04 3.83
CA ALA A 51 5.25 7.56 2.75
C ALA A 51 4.89 6.08 2.90
N VAL A 52 5.80 5.26 3.45
CA VAL A 52 5.50 3.86 3.81
C VAL A 52 4.35 3.77 4.80
N TYR A 53 4.42 4.50 5.92
CA TYR A 53 3.36 4.45 6.90
C TYR A 53 2.01 4.92 6.36
N ILE A 54 2.00 6.05 5.63
CA ILE A 54 0.79 6.67 5.10
C ILE A 54 0.16 5.81 3.99
N GLY A 55 0.99 5.34 3.05
CA GLY A 55 0.53 4.55 1.91
C GLY A 55 -0.03 3.19 2.35
N VAL A 56 0.66 2.51 3.28
CA VAL A 56 0.18 1.25 3.85
C VAL A 56 -1.11 1.47 4.64
N LEU A 57 -1.19 2.47 5.54
CA LEU A 57 -2.44 2.75 6.27
C LEU A 57 -3.61 3.00 5.31
N SER A 58 -3.36 3.80 4.27
CA SER A 58 -4.37 4.15 3.28
C SER A 58 -4.80 2.94 2.45
N ALA A 59 -3.91 1.98 2.20
CA ALA A 59 -4.20 0.76 1.45
C ALA A 59 -5.30 -0.11 2.10
N PHE A 60 -5.48 -0.05 3.42
CA PHE A 60 -6.50 -0.81 4.15
C PHE A 60 -7.85 -0.08 4.22
N PHE A 61 -7.97 1.11 3.63
CA PHE A 61 -9.24 1.81 3.58
C PHE A 61 -10.21 1.08 2.64
N PRO A 62 -11.40 0.65 3.11
CA PRO A 62 -12.24 -0.29 2.37
C PRO A 62 -12.97 0.30 1.17
N LEU A 63 -12.98 1.63 1.03
CA LEU A 63 -13.71 2.32 -0.02
C LEU A 63 -12.78 2.82 -1.14
N PRO A 64 -13.30 2.91 -2.39
CA PRO A 64 -12.64 3.66 -3.45
C PRO A 64 -12.34 5.09 -2.97
N GLY A 65 -11.06 5.46 -2.93
CA GLY A 65 -10.61 6.71 -2.30
C GLY A 65 -9.31 6.60 -1.51
N GLN A 66 -8.79 5.38 -1.32
CA GLN A 66 -7.48 5.15 -0.67
C GLN A 66 -6.34 5.98 -1.26
N MET A 67 -6.32 6.22 -2.57
CA MET A 67 -5.32 7.07 -3.22
C MET A 67 -5.44 8.53 -2.79
N LEU A 68 -6.66 9.04 -2.61
CA LEU A 68 -6.87 10.42 -2.16
C LEU A 68 -6.42 10.57 -0.70
N LEU A 69 -6.74 9.60 0.17
CA LEU A 69 -6.24 9.57 1.55
C LEU A 69 -4.71 9.53 1.61
N ALA A 70 -4.09 8.70 0.77
CA ALA A 70 -2.63 8.63 0.69
C ALA A 70 -2.02 9.94 0.17
N LEU A 71 -2.65 10.58 -0.82
CA LEU A 71 -2.21 11.89 -1.30
C LEU A 71 -2.31 12.95 -0.20
N ILE A 72 -3.47 13.11 0.41
CA ILE A 72 -3.70 14.10 1.47
C ILE A 72 -2.73 13.88 2.63
N GLY A 73 -2.58 12.63 3.08
CA GLY A 73 -1.61 12.28 4.11
C GLY A 73 -0.18 12.62 3.69
N ALA A 74 0.21 12.31 2.46
CA ALA A 74 1.54 12.63 1.95
C ALA A 74 1.79 14.14 1.90
N LEU A 75 0.80 14.95 1.52
CA LEU A 75 0.91 16.40 1.53
C LEU A 75 1.05 16.97 2.95
N ILE A 76 0.19 16.54 3.88
CA ILE A 76 0.20 17.02 5.28
C ILE A 76 1.55 16.70 5.95
N PHE A 77 2.02 15.46 5.82
CA PHE A 77 3.24 15.01 6.49
C PHE A 77 4.52 15.27 5.67
N ARG A 78 4.39 15.92 4.50
CA ARG A 78 5.46 16.16 3.52
C ARG A 78 6.24 14.89 3.20
N ALA A 79 5.50 13.82 2.94
CA ALA A 79 6.02 12.52 2.56
C ALA A 79 6.16 12.41 1.04
N ASN A 80 6.88 11.38 0.59
CA ASN A 80 7.09 11.15 -0.83
C ASN A 80 5.78 10.69 -1.48
N VAL A 81 5.19 11.54 -2.31
CA VAL A 81 3.87 11.31 -2.93
C VAL A 81 3.86 10.06 -3.82
N PRO A 82 4.83 9.86 -4.74
CA PRO A 82 4.88 8.65 -5.57
C PRO A 82 4.86 7.37 -4.74
N MET A 83 5.69 7.32 -3.69
CA MET A 83 5.79 6.15 -2.83
C MET A 83 4.49 5.90 -2.07
N ALA A 84 3.86 6.95 -1.52
CA ALA A 84 2.60 6.81 -0.78
C ALA A 84 1.48 6.29 -1.67
N LEU A 85 1.33 6.85 -2.87
CA LEU A 85 0.35 6.40 -3.87
C LEU A 85 0.66 5.00 -4.41
N GLY A 86 1.93 4.70 -4.67
CA GLY A 86 2.33 3.37 -5.14
C GLY A 86 2.00 2.27 -4.13
N LEU A 87 2.16 2.54 -2.83
CA LEU A 87 1.86 1.58 -1.78
C LEU A 87 0.37 1.32 -1.58
N THR A 88 -0.53 2.22 -2.00
CA THR A 88 -1.95 1.90 -1.96
C THR A 88 -2.31 0.75 -2.88
N TRP A 89 -1.50 0.46 -3.91
CA TRP A 89 -1.72 -0.66 -4.82
C TRP A 89 -1.29 -2.02 -4.26
N ILE A 90 -0.80 -2.07 -3.01
CA ILE A 90 -0.58 -3.35 -2.32
C ILE A 90 -1.90 -4.13 -2.21
N THR A 91 -3.02 -3.45 -1.93
CA THR A 91 -4.38 -4.02 -1.90
C THR A 91 -5.03 -3.97 -3.28
N ASN A 92 -4.53 -4.79 -4.19
CA ASN A 92 -5.17 -5.05 -5.49
C ASN A 92 -6.39 -5.98 -5.34
N PRO A 93 -7.33 -6.04 -6.31
CA PRO A 93 -8.57 -6.83 -6.21
C PRO A 93 -8.39 -8.28 -5.76
N LEU A 94 -7.26 -8.90 -6.11
CA LEU A 94 -6.94 -10.26 -5.68
C LEU A 94 -6.59 -10.33 -4.19
N THR A 95 -5.80 -9.38 -3.69
CA THR A 95 -5.40 -9.30 -2.28
C THR A 95 -6.45 -8.65 -1.36
N THR A 96 -7.37 -7.85 -1.92
CA THR A 96 -8.39 -7.16 -1.13
C THR A 96 -9.33 -8.13 -0.42
N LEU A 97 -9.75 -9.21 -1.09
CA LEU A 97 -10.61 -10.24 -0.50
C LEU A 97 -10.03 -10.88 0.77
N PRO A 98 -8.80 -11.45 0.76
CA PRO A 98 -8.23 -12.03 1.96
C PRO A 98 -7.95 -10.99 3.05
N VAL A 99 -7.56 -9.76 2.69
CA VAL A 99 -7.34 -8.67 3.66
C VAL A 99 -8.65 -8.28 4.36
N PHE A 100 -9.74 -8.15 3.61
CA PHE A 100 -11.06 -7.80 4.15
C PHE A 100 -11.63 -8.91 5.00
N TYR A 101 -11.44 -10.17 4.60
CA TYR A 101 -11.81 -11.31 5.41
C TYR A 101 -11.03 -11.34 6.73
N ALA A 102 -9.70 -11.17 6.68
CA ALA A 102 -8.88 -11.11 7.88
C ALA A 102 -9.26 -9.94 8.80
N GLY A 103 -9.57 -8.77 8.22
CA GLY A 103 -10.08 -7.62 8.95
C GLY A 103 -11.40 -7.94 9.67
N TYR A 104 -12.38 -8.52 8.96
CA TYR A 104 -13.63 -8.92 9.60
C TYR A 104 -13.41 -9.97 10.69
N TYR A 105 -12.58 -10.99 10.42
CA TYR A 105 -12.28 -12.06 11.37
C TYR A 105 -11.72 -11.49 12.69
N ILE A 106 -10.70 -10.64 12.61
CA ILE A 106 -10.08 -10.02 13.79
C ILE A 106 -11.11 -9.20 14.56
N GLY A 107 -11.91 -8.39 13.87
CA GLY A 107 -12.90 -7.54 14.53
C GLY A 107 -14.09 -8.31 15.11
N ALA A 108 -14.52 -9.38 14.45
CA ALA A 108 -15.60 -10.24 14.92
C ALA A 108 -15.16 -11.04 16.14
N GLU A 109 -13.92 -11.54 16.16
CA GLU A 109 -13.33 -12.21 17.32
C GLU A 109 -13.27 -11.28 18.53
N ILE A 110 -12.85 -10.02 18.35
CA ILE A 110 -12.76 -9.04 19.44
C ILE A 110 -14.14 -8.64 19.99
N LEU A 111 -15.15 -8.60 19.12
CA LEU A 111 -16.50 -8.18 19.48
C LEU A 111 -17.44 -9.35 19.82
N ASP A 112 -16.93 -10.58 19.84
CA ASP A 112 -17.69 -11.82 20.05
C ASP A 112 -18.91 -11.93 19.10
N LEU A 113 -18.66 -11.67 17.81
CA LEU A 113 -19.66 -11.69 16.74
C LEU A 113 -19.52 -12.93 15.86
N PRO A 114 -20.63 -13.38 15.20
CA PRO A 114 -20.58 -14.55 14.35
C PRO A 114 -19.60 -14.36 13.18
N MET A 115 -18.70 -15.33 13.03
CA MET A 115 -17.79 -15.40 11.89
C MET A 115 -18.53 -15.74 10.61
N ILE A 116 -18.12 -15.10 9.52
CA ILE A 116 -18.65 -15.41 8.19
C ILE A 116 -17.89 -16.60 7.63
N SER A 117 -18.63 -17.66 7.26
CA SER A 117 -18.04 -18.83 6.61
C SER A 117 -17.62 -18.53 5.16
N LEU A 118 -16.61 -19.25 4.66
CA LEU A 118 -16.22 -19.17 3.24
C LEU A 118 -17.37 -19.53 2.29
N ARG A 119 -18.29 -20.41 2.71
CA ARG A 119 -19.51 -20.74 1.96
C ARG A 119 -20.43 -19.53 1.82
N THR A 120 -20.61 -18.76 2.90
CA THR A 120 -21.42 -17.53 2.88
C THR A 120 -20.78 -16.48 1.98
N ILE A 121 -19.46 -16.31 2.03
CA ILE A 121 -18.73 -15.40 1.13
C ILE A 121 -18.92 -15.81 -0.33
N GLY A 122 -18.81 -17.11 -0.64
CA GLY A 122 -19.06 -17.64 -1.98
C GLY A 122 -20.48 -17.33 -2.49
N ARG A 123 -21.50 -17.44 -1.62
CA ARG A 123 -22.87 -17.07 -1.95
C ARG A 123 -23.02 -15.56 -2.17
N MET A 124 -22.43 -14.73 -1.33
CA MET A 124 -22.44 -13.27 -1.50
C MET A 124 -21.83 -12.84 -2.84
N ILE A 125 -20.71 -13.44 -3.24
CA ILE A 125 -20.07 -13.16 -4.53
C ILE A 125 -20.94 -13.64 -5.70
N SER A 126 -21.55 -14.82 -5.58
CA SER A 126 -22.48 -15.35 -6.58
C SER A 126 -23.70 -14.45 -6.76
N ASP A 127 -24.33 -14.03 -5.66
CA ASP A 127 -25.51 -13.17 -5.69
C ASP A 127 -25.18 -11.77 -6.19
N LEU A 128 -23.98 -11.26 -5.88
CA LEU A 128 -23.48 -10.02 -6.48
C LEU A 128 -23.32 -10.15 -8.00
N SER A 129 -22.81 -11.29 -8.47
CA SER A 129 -22.66 -11.56 -9.91
C SER A 129 -24.03 -11.64 -10.59
N LEU A 130 -24.99 -12.33 -9.98
CA LEU A 130 -26.36 -12.43 -10.48
C LEU A 130 -27.07 -11.08 -10.49
N TRP A 131 -26.90 -10.25 -9.45
CA TRP A 131 -27.49 -8.91 -9.40
C TRP A 131 -26.90 -7.96 -10.46
N ILE A 132 -25.63 -8.11 -10.82
CA ILE A 132 -24.97 -7.28 -11.84
C ILE A 132 -25.37 -7.71 -13.26
N ILE A 133 -25.48 -9.02 -13.50
CA ILE A 133 -25.61 -9.59 -14.84
C ILE A 133 -27.08 -9.93 -15.20
N SER A 134 -27.95 -10.05 -14.20
CA SER A 134 -29.36 -10.41 -14.33
C SER A 134 -30.21 -9.65 -13.31
N ASP A 135 -31.53 -9.84 -13.33
CA ASP A 135 -32.46 -9.27 -12.33
C ASP A 135 -32.42 -10.04 -10.99
N GLY A 136 -31.22 -10.35 -10.52
CA GLY A 136 -31.00 -11.01 -9.22
C GLY A 136 -31.38 -10.11 -8.04
N ALA A 137 -31.56 -10.70 -6.86
CA ALA A 137 -31.80 -9.93 -5.65
C ALA A 137 -30.56 -9.13 -5.24
N ASN A 138 -30.75 -7.88 -4.81
CA ASN A 138 -29.63 -7.03 -4.39
C ASN A 138 -28.94 -7.60 -3.13
N PRO A 139 -27.67 -8.01 -3.19
CA PRO A 139 -26.97 -8.64 -2.06
C PRO A 139 -26.83 -7.70 -0.86
N PHE A 140 -26.80 -6.38 -1.06
CA PHE A 140 -26.73 -5.42 0.04
C PHE A 140 -28.01 -5.40 0.89
N ILE A 141 -29.14 -5.83 0.32
CA ILE A 141 -30.42 -5.98 1.04
C ILE A 141 -30.51 -7.40 1.61
N THR A 142 -30.24 -8.42 0.79
CA THR A 142 -30.33 -9.84 1.17
C THR A 142 -29.43 -10.20 2.36
N TYR A 143 -28.22 -9.63 2.42
CA TYR A 143 -27.25 -9.91 3.49
C TYR A 143 -27.17 -8.80 4.54
N LYS A 144 -28.14 -7.88 4.57
CA LYS A 144 -28.17 -6.80 5.56
C LYS A 144 -28.18 -7.39 6.97
N GLY A 145 -27.26 -6.93 7.82
CA GLY A 145 -27.11 -7.43 9.19
C GLY A 145 -26.33 -8.74 9.33
N THR A 146 -25.96 -9.41 8.23
CA THR A 146 -25.06 -10.57 8.28
C THR A 146 -23.61 -10.15 8.53
N VAL A 147 -23.20 -9.03 7.95
CA VAL A 147 -21.85 -8.47 8.13
C VAL A 147 -21.92 -7.28 9.07
N SER A 148 -21.27 -7.40 10.23
CA SER A 148 -21.10 -6.28 11.14
C SER A 148 -20.08 -5.29 10.60
N LEU A 149 -20.55 -4.08 10.24
CA LEU A 149 -19.68 -3.01 9.78
C LEU A 149 -18.70 -2.55 10.87
N THR A 150 -19.10 -2.62 12.14
CA THR A 150 -18.25 -2.22 13.27
C THR A 150 -17.07 -3.18 13.44
N ALA A 151 -17.32 -4.51 13.40
CA ALA A 151 -16.26 -5.51 13.41
C ALA A 151 -15.31 -5.32 12.22
N PHE A 152 -15.88 -5.15 11.02
CA PHE A 152 -15.09 -4.94 9.81
C PHE A 152 -14.14 -3.74 9.93
N CYS A 153 -14.67 -2.57 10.31
CA CYS A 153 -13.88 -1.36 10.46
C CYS A 153 -12.85 -1.46 11.58
N LEU A 154 -13.20 -2.08 12.71
CA LEU A 154 -12.30 -2.27 13.85
C LEU A 154 -11.11 -3.14 13.46
N GLY A 155 -11.36 -4.33 12.91
CA GLY A 155 -10.29 -5.25 12.57
C GLY A 155 -9.44 -4.75 11.39
N LEU A 156 -10.02 -4.06 10.40
CA LEU A 156 -9.24 -3.38 9.37
C LEU A 156 -8.35 -2.29 9.95
N THR A 157 -8.84 -1.51 10.91
CA THR A 157 -8.03 -0.46 11.56
C THR A 157 -6.83 -1.07 12.30
N ILE A 158 -7.07 -2.15 13.06
CA ILE A 158 -6.01 -2.87 13.77
C ILE A 158 -4.98 -3.41 12.76
N LEU A 159 -5.44 -4.09 11.72
CA LEU A 159 -4.58 -4.69 10.70
C LEU A 159 -3.78 -3.62 9.94
N ALA A 160 -4.39 -2.48 9.63
CA ALA A 160 -3.74 -1.34 8.99
C ALA A 160 -2.61 -0.79 9.87
N ILE A 161 -2.87 -0.58 11.16
CA ILE A 161 -1.88 -0.04 12.11
C ILE A 161 -0.70 -1.02 12.25
N ILE A 162 -0.98 -2.30 12.51
CA ILE A 162 0.06 -3.32 12.68
C ILE A 162 0.91 -3.43 11.41
N THR A 163 0.26 -3.58 10.25
CA THR A 163 0.97 -3.73 8.97
C THR A 163 1.80 -2.49 8.66
N SER A 164 1.26 -1.30 8.90
CA SER A 164 1.97 -0.04 8.69
C SER A 164 3.21 0.08 9.58
N ILE A 165 3.09 -0.26 10.87
CA ILE A 165 4.21 -0.26 11.81
C ILE A 165 5.30 -1.23 11.32
N VAL A 166 4.93 -2.48 11.01
CA VAL A 166 5.85 -3.52 10.55
C VAL A 166 6.55 -3.08 9.26
N CYS A 167 5.81 -2.62 8.25
CA CYS A 167 6.37 -2.17 6.98
C CYS A 167 7.33 -0.99 7.15
N GLY A 168 7.00 0.00 7.97
CA GLY A 168 7.90 1.14 8.19
C GLY A 168 9.14 0.77 9.00
N LEU A 169 9.04 -0.10 9.99
CA LEU A 169 10.22 -0.63 10.70
C LEU A 169 11.11 -1.45 9.77
N ALA A 170 10.52 -2.33 8.96
CA ALA A 170 11.24 -3.09 7.94
C ALA A 170 11.95 -2.18 6.94
N PHE A 171 11.28 -1.12 6.47
CA PHE A 171 11.88 -0.13 5.57
C PHE A 171 13.11 0.54 6.21
N LYS A 172 13.01 1.00 7.47
CA LYS A 172 14.15 1.55 8.22
C LYS A 172 15.29 0.55 8.35
N ALA A 173 14.98 -0.70 8.71
CA ALA A 173 15.98 -1.76 8.90
C ALA A 173 16.73 -2.07 7.59
N ILE A 174 16.00 -2.26 6.49
CA ILE A 174 16.57 -2.49 5.16
C ILE A 174 17.45 -1.32 4.73
N TRP A 175 16.99 -0.07 4.97
CA TRP A 175 17.77 1.11 4.63
C TRP A 175 19.06 1.21 5.44
N ARG A 176 18.99 0.96 6.77
CA ARG A 176 20.16 0.94 7.65
C ARG A 176 21.17 -0.11 7.19
N TYR A 177 20.70 -1.33 6.93
CA TYR A 177 21.54 -2.44 6.48
C TYR A 177 22.28 -2.09 5.18
N LYS A 178 21.55 -1.61 4.16
CA LYS A 178 22.14 -1.21 2.87
C LYS A 178 23.13 -0.06 3.01
N THR A 179 22.82 0.90 3.88
CA THR A 179 23.72 2.02 4.16
C THR A 179 25.02 1.48 4.75
N VAL A 180 24.99 0.78 5.89
CA VAL A 180 26.19 0.27 6.59
C VAL A 180 27.05 -0.62 5.68
N THR A 181 26.45 -1.56 4.95
CA THR A 181 27.19 -2.43 4.03
C THR A 181 27.86 -1.66 2.89
N SER A 182 27.26 -0.58 2.40
CA SER A 182 27.90 0.27 1.39
C SER A 182 29.09 1.08 1.93
N TRP A 183 29.07 1.48 3.22
CA TRP A 183 30.22 2.13 3.85
C TRP A 183 31.37 1.15 4.04
N GLN A 184 31.08 -0.08 4.47
CA GLN A 184 32.08 -1.13 4.64
C GLN A 184 32.77 -1.51 3.31
N LYS A 185 32.00 -1.62 2.22
CA LYS A 185 32.57 -1.86 0.88
C LYS A 185 33.49 -0.75 0.41
N ARG A 186 33.20 0.51 0.75
CA ARG A 186 34.05 1.66 0.38
C ARG A 186 35.37 1.66 1.15
N GLN A 187 35.34 1.34 2.45
CA GLN A 187 36.56 1.24 3.26
C GLN A 187 37.45 0.07 2.83
N LEU A 188 36.88 -1.08 2.48
CA LEU A 188 37.65 -2.20 1.94
C LEU A 188 38.28 -1.84 0.59
N SER A 189 37.56 -1.15 -0.29
CA SER A 189 38.10 -0.71 -1.60
C SER A 189 39.17 0.39 -1.51
N SER A 190 39.22 1.17 -0.42
CA SER A 190 40.27 2.16 -0.21
C SER A 190 41.59 1.56 0.32
N LEU A 191 41.52 0.39 0.96
CA LEU A 191 42.70 -0.34 1.46
C LEU A 191 43.40 -1.17 0.37
N ASP A 192 42.70 -1.48 -0.71
CA ASP A 192 43.18 -2.31 -1.83
C ASP A 192 43.80 -1.48 -2.98
N LYS A 193 43.95 -0.16 -2.82
CA LYS A 193 44.61 0.70 -3.80
C LYS A 193 46.13 0.68 -3.58
N PRO A 194 46.95 0.26 -4.57
CA PRO A 194 48.40 0.32 -4.45
C PRO A 194 48.85 1.79 -4.32
N PRO A 195 49.94 2.07 -3.58
CA PRO A 195 50.50 3.41 -3.50
C PRO A 195 50.89 3.88 -4.91
N GLU A 196 50.46 5.09 -5.29
CA GLU A 196 50.92 5.76 -6.51
C GLU A 196 52.42 6.04 -6.34
N LEU A 197 53.24 5.34 -7.13
CA LEU A 197 54.71 5.46 -7.20
C LEU A 197 55.11 6.55 -8.20
#